data_AF-A0A9Q8VB10-F1
#
_entry.id   AF-A0A9Q8VB10-F1
#
_cell.length_a   1.000
_cell.length_b   1.000
_cell.length_c   1.000
_cell.angle_alpha   90.00
_cell.angle_beta   90.00
_cell.angle_gamma   90.00
#
_symmetry.space_group_name_H-M   'P 1'
#
loop_
_entity.id
_entity.type
_entity.pdbx_description
1 polymer ?
#
loop_
_entity_poly.entity_id
_entity_poly.type
_entity_poly.pdbx_seq_one_letter_code
_entity_poly.pdbx_strand_id
1 'polypeptide(L)'
;MADEVIRSMHSELPMSSDWTNVNMSNKILRTTAMASGRIFVGPELCRDEMYIETAINYTIDLMRASYVVTLVPPWLRTYVSPWLPPVRRLRRRVKQADNFLRPVVASRKRAALMPGHEAPNDMLHWLMNEGSRFGINDDEQLVKHQLDVSFAAIHTSTAITVNA
;
A
#
# COMPACT_ATOMS: atom_id res chain seq x y z
N MET A 1 -14.63 1.89 -9.09
CA MET A 1 -13.33 2.59 -9.02
C MET A 1 -13.50 4.08 -9.28
N ALA A 2 -14.17 4.51 -10.36
CA ALA A 2 -14.45 5.92 -10.65
C ALA A 2 -15.10 6.68 -9.47
N ASP A 3 -16.11 6.10 -8.83
CA ASP A 3 -16.76 6.72 -7.66
C ASP A 3 -15.80 6.97 -6.49
N GLU A 4 -14.81 6.10 -6.32
CA GLU A 4 -13.80 6.26 -5.26
C GLU A 4 -12.83 7.39 -5.60
N VAL A 5 -12.44 7.52 -6.85
CA VAL A 5 -11.60 8.62 -7.32
C VAL A 5 -12.33 9.96 -7.11
N ILE A 6 -13.59 10.05 -7.54
CA ILE A 6 -14.39 11.28 -7.34
C ILE A 6 -14.51 11.60 -5.85
N ARG A 7 -14.87 10.61 -5.02
CA ARG A 7 -15.01 10.80 -3.57
C ARG A 7 -13.70 11.23 -2.92
N SER A 8 -12.59 10.59 -3.25
CA SER A 8 -11.27 10.92 -2.68
C SER A 8 -10.77 12.29 -3.13
N MET A 9 -11.03 12.69 -4.38
CA MET A 9 -10.74 14.05 -4.84
C MET A 9 -11.54 15.09 -4.06
N HIS A 10 -12.83 14.84 -3.80
CA HIS A 10 -13.65 15.73 -2.98
C HIS A 10 -13.19 15.82 -1.52
N SER A 11 -12.63 14.76 -0.95
CA SER A 11 -12.09 14.80 0.42
C SER A 11 -10.73 15.47 0.49
N GLU A 12 -9.92 15.37 -0.56
CA GLU A 12 -8.55 15.86 -0.57
C GLU A 12 -8.43 17.31 -1.03
N LEU A 13 -9.23 17.73 -2.01
CA LEU A 13 -9.15 19.08 -2.58
C LEU A 13 -10.10 20.04 -1.86
N PRO A 14 -9.68 21.30 -1.66
CA PRO A 14 -10.55 22.30 -1.08
C PRO A 14 -11.75 22.56 -2.00
N MET A 15 -12.95 22.50 -1.43
CA MET A 15 -14.20 22.86 -2.11
C MET A 15 -14.40 24.38 -2.07
N SER A 16 -13.47 25.11 -2.71
CA SER A 16 -13.50 26.57 -2.80
C SER A 16 -13.71 27.01 -4.25
N SER A 17 -14.50 28.07 -4.45
CA SER A 17 -14.59 28.77 -5.74
C SER A 17 -13.35 29.62 -6.03
N ASP A 18 -12.58 29.95 -4.99
CA ASP A 18 -11.41 30.81 -5.08
C ASP A 18 -10.14 29.98 -5.27
N TRP A 19 -9.21 30.54 -6.05
CA TRP A 19 -7.91 29.90 -6.28
C TRP A 19 -7.18 29.65 -4.96
N THR A 20 -6.70 28.42 -4.78
CA THR A 20 -6.05 27.97 -3.54
C THR A 20 -4.78 27.20 -3.87
N ASN A 21 -3.68 27.52 -3.20
CA ASN A 21 -2.44 26.75 -3.29
C ASN A 21 -2.62 25.37 -2.65
N VAL A 22 -2.32 24.31 -3.41
CA VAL A 22 -2.36 22.92 -2.92
C VAL A 22 -1.10 22.17 -3.31
N ASN A 23 -0.66 21.26 -2.44
CA ASN A 23 0.38 20.29 -2.80
C ASN A 23 -0.23 19.17 -3.65
N MET A 24 -0.30 19.40 -4.96
CA MET A 24 -1.00 18.49 -5.88
C MET A 24 -0.40 17.07 -5.87
N SER A 25 0.92 16.94 -5.76
CA SER A 25 1.58 15.63 -5.68
C SER A 25 1.11 14.82 -4.48
N ASN A 26 1.02 15.44 -3.30
CA ASN A 26 0.50 14.77 -2.10
C ASN A 26 -0.98 14.37 -2.26
N LYS A 27 -1.79 15.24 -2.87
CA LYS A 27 -3.22 15.02 -3.09
C LYS A 27 -3.50 13.87 -4.05
N ILE A 28 -2.75 13.81 -5.16
CA ILE A 28 -2.81 12.70 -6.11
C ILE A 28 -2.34 11.40 -5.47
N LEU A 29 -1.27 11.43 -4.67
CA LEU A 29 -0.74 10.26 -3.99
C LEU A 29 -1.78 9.64 -3.04
N ARG A 30 -2.47 10.48 -2.25
CA ARG A 30 -3.55 10.06 -1.34
C ARG A 30 -4.77 9.54 -2.10
N THR A 31 -5.19 10.26 -3.14
CA THR A 31 -6.28 9.84 -4.04
C THR A 31 -5.99 8.47 -4.64
N THR A 32 -4.77 8.26 -5.13
CA THR A 32 -4.33 6.99 -5.72
C THR A 32 -4.29 5.87 -4.68
N ALA A 33 -3.80 6.13 -3.47
CA ALA A 33 -3.79 5.16 -2.37
C ALA A 33 -5.21 4.71 -1.99
N MET A 34 -6.17 5.64 -1.91
CA MET A 34 -7.58 5.30 -1.64
C MET A 34 -8.22 4.53 -2.80
N ALA A 35 -8.04 5.00 -4.03
CA ALA A 35 -8.65 4.39 -5.22
C ALA A 35 -8.15 2.96 -5.46
N SER A 36 -6.83 2.74 -5.36
CA SER A 36 -6.22 1.41 -5.46
C SER A 36 -6.55 0.55 -4.22
N GLY A 37 -6.52 1.15 -3.03
CA GLY A 37 -6.88 0.51 -1.78
C GLY A 37 -8.28 -0.10 -1.79
N ARG A 38 -9.24 0.52 -2.47
CA ARG A 38 -10.60 -0.03 -2.58
C ARG A 38 -10.61 -1.42 -3.22
N ILE A 39 -9.74 -1.64 -4.22
CA ILE A 39 -9.60 -2.92 -4.92
C ILE A 39 -8.73 -3.88 -4.10
N PHE A 40 -7.76 -3.35 -3.35
CA PHE A 40 -6.73 -4.13 -2.72
C PHE A 40 -7.08 -4.63 -1.31
N VAL A 41 -7.69 -3.78 -0.49
CA VAL A 41 -8.05 -4.05 0.91
C VAL A 41 -9.54 -3.91 1.21
N GLY A 42 -10.33 -3.60 0.18
CA GLY A 42 -11.78 -3.45 0.29
C GLY A 42 -12.22 -2.03 0.67
N PRO A 43 -13.54 -1.76 0.56
CA PRO A 43 -14.11 -0.43 0.77
C PRO A 43 -14.08 0.07 2.23
N GLU A 44 -13.87 -0.82 3.19
CA GLU A 44 -13.79 -0.50 4.63
C GLU A 44 -12.43 0.10 4.98
N LEU A 45 -11.34 -0.47 4.44
CA LEU A 45 -9.97 -0.09 4.79
C LEU A 45 -9.36 0.92 3.84
N CYS A 46 -9.90 1.08 2.63
CA CYS A 46 -9.30 1.97 1.64
C CYS A 46 -9.27 3.44 2.05
N ARG A 47 -10.08 3.84 3.04
CA ARG A 47 -10.14 5.21 3.59
C ARG A 47 -9.58 5.31 5.01
N ASP A 48 -9.09 4.20 5.55
CA ASP A 48 -8.43 4.19 6.85
C ASP A 48 -7.11 4.97 6.73
N GLU A 49 -6.93 5.98 7.56
CA GLU A 49 -5.79 6.88 7.46
C GLU A 49 -4.46 6.15 7.73
N MET A 50 -4.48 5.16 8.63
CA MET A 50 -3.30 4.32 8.89
C MET A 50 -2.97 3.42 7.70
N TYR A 51 -3.96 2.88 6.98
CA TYR A 51 -3.72 2.20 5.70
C TYR A 51 -3.11 3.15 4.66
N ILE A 52 -3.75 4.31 4.43
CA ILE A 52 -3.31 5.29 3.42
C ILE A 52 -1.87 5.72 3.70
N GLU A 53 -1.57 6.13 4.93
CA GLU A 53 -0.23 6.53 5.34
C GLU A 53 0.78 5.39 5.19
N THR A 54 0.39 4.16 5.55
CA THR A 54 1.28 3.00 5.44
C THR A 54 1.62 2.69 3.98
N ALA A 55 0.62 2.66 3.09
CA ALA A 55 0.82 2.38 1.66
C ALA A 55 1.67 3.46 0.97
N ILE A 56 1.38 4.73 1.28
CA ILE A 56 2.15 5.88 0.80
C ILE A 56 3.59 5.84 1.29
N ASN A 57 3.80 5.69 2.60
CA ASN A 57 5.12 5.74 3.17
C ASN A 57 5.94 4.50 2.81
N TYR A 58 5.31 3.34 2.65
CA TYR A 58 5.96 2.15 2.10
C TYR A 58 6.49 2.43 0.69
N THR A 59 5.66 3.04 -0.17
CA THR A 59 6.07 3.43 -1.53
C THR A 59 7.29 4.36 -1.52
N ILE A 60 7.25 5.41 -0.68
CA ILE A 60 8.36 6.36 -0.55
C ILE A 60 9.62 5.69 0.02
N ASP A 61 9.48 4.89 1.08
CA ASP A 61 10.59 4.22 1.74
C ASP A 61 11.23 3.16 0.84
N LEU A 62 10.43 2.45 0.05
CA LEU A 62 10.91 1.45 -0.92
C LEU A 62 11.69 2.12 -2.06
N MET A 63 11.17 3.21 -2.63
CA MET A 63 11.90 3.95 -3.67
C MET A 63 13.23 4.51 -3.16
N ARG A 64 13.24 5.07 -1.95
CA ARG A 64 14.47 5.58 -1.31
C ARG A 64 15.46 4.46 -1.04
N ALA A 65 15.00 3.34 -0.49
CA ALA A 65 15.84 2.17 -0.22
C ALA A 65 16.41 1.58 -1.52
N SER A 66 15.59 1.43 -2.56
CA SER A 66 16.01 0.96 -3.88
C SER A 66 17.11 1.86 -4.44
N TYR A 67 16.89 3.18 -4.45
CA TYR A 67 17.87 4.14 -4.93
C TYR A 67 19.20 4.07 -4.17
N VAL A 68 19.22 4.05 -2.83
CA VAL A 68 20.50 3.98 -2.12
C VAL A 68 21.22 2.64 -2.30
N VAL A 69 20.49 1.55 -2.54
CA VAL A 69 21.08 0.23 -2.81
C VAL A 69 21.74 0.18 -4.19
N THR A 70 21.23 0.91 -5.19
CA THR A 70 21.89 0.96 -6.51
C THR A 70 23.24 1.65 -6.45
N LEU A 71 23.43 2.61 -5.53
CA LEU A 71 24.70 3.29 -5.28
C LEU A 71 25.78 2.40 -4.63
N VAL A 72 25.38 1.28 -4.02
CA VAL A 72 26.32 0.32 -3.41
C VAL A 72 26.88 -0.62 -4.48
N PRO A 73 28.21 -0.80 -4.56
CA PRO A 73 28.83 -1.77 -5.47
C PRO A 73 28.24 -3.17 -5.29
N PRO A 74 27.96 -3.92 -6.38
CA PRO A 74 27.24 -5.21 -6.30
C PRO A 74 27.79 -6.20 -5.26
N TRP A 75 29.12 -6.31 -5.15
CA TRP A 75 29.80 -7.21 -4.22
C TRP A 75 29.67 -6.81 -2.74
N LEU A 76 29.37 -5.53 -2.46
CA LEU A 76 29.12 -5.01 -1.10
C LEU A 76 27.64 -5.02 -0.72
N ARG A 77 26.72 -5.17 -1.68
CA ARG A 77 25.28 -4.97 -1.44
C ARG A 77 24.74 -5.84 -0.31
N THR A 78 25.09 -7.13 -0.28
CA THR A 78 24.62 -8.06 0.75
C THR A 78 25.08 -7.67 2.15
N TYR A 79 26.30 -7.14 2.27
CA TYR A 79 26.90 -6.81 3.56
C TYR A 79 26.50 -5.42 4.06
N VAL A 80 26.44 -4.43 3.18
CA VAL A 80 26.24 -3.02 3.55
C VAL A 80 24.77 -2.62 3.54
N SER A 81 24.00 -3.05 2.53
CA SER A 81 22.61 -2.62 2.35
C SER A 81 21.72 -2.82 3.59
N PRO A 82 21.81 -3.94 4.34
CA PRO A 82 21.03 -4.14 5.57
C PRO A 82 21.22 -3.06 6.65
N TRP A 83 22.35 -2.35 6.62
CA TRP A 83 22.75 -1.36 7.61
C TRP A 83 22.40 0.07 7.17
N LEU A 84 22.08 0.27 5.89
CA LEU A 84 21.69 1.56 5.35
C LEU A 84 20.42 2.09 6.03
N PRO A 85 20.41 3.36 6.49
CA PRO A 85 19.24 3.93 7.16
C PRO A 85 17.92 3.81 6.36
N PRO A 86 17.88 4.03 5.03
CA PRO A 86 16.66 3.86 4.24
C PRO A 86 16.15 2.41 4.22
N VAL A 87 17.05 1.43 4.13
CA VAL A 87 16.71 0.00 4.15
C VAL A 87 16.15 -0.40 5.52
N ARG A 88 16.75 0.09 6.61
CA ARG A 88 16.23 -0.11 7.97
C ARG A 88 14.86 0.53 8.17
N ARG A 89 14.64 1.72 7.59
CA ARG A 89 13.34 2.40 7.63
C ARG A 89 12.28 1.61 6.87
N LEU A 90 12.59 1.10 5.69
CA LEU A 90 11.72 0.21 4.91
C LEU A 90 11.34 -1.04 5.72
N ARG A 91 12.31 -1.74 6.34
CA ARG A 91 12.03 -2.92 7.17
C ARG A 91 11.07 -2.61 8.32
N ARG A 92 11.27 -1.47 8.99
CA ARG A 92 10.35 -1.00 10.04
C ARG A 92 8.96 -0.70 9.47
N ARG A 93 8.86 -0.14 8.26
CA ARG A 93 7.58 0.12 7.60
C ARG A 93 6.84 -1.18 7.27
N VAL A 94 7.54 -2.19 6.78
CA VAL A 94 6.98 -3.54 6.57
C VAL A 94 6.43 -4.11 7.87
N LYS A 95 7.19 -4.01 8.98
CA LYS A 95 6.72 -4.47 10.29
C LYS A 95 5.47 -3.71 10.79
N GLN A 96 5.39 -2.40 10.54
CA GLN A 96 4.20 -1.61 10.88
C GLN A 96 2.97 -2.06 10.08
N ALA A 97 3.14 -2.29 8.77
CA ALA A 97 2.07 -2.81 7.93
C ALA A 97 1.63 -4.22 8.35
N ASP A 98 2.57 -5.08 8.72
CA ASP A 98 2.27 -6.41 9.26
C ASP A 98 1.41 -6.30 10.52
N ASN A 99 1.79 -5.47 11.48
CA ASN A 99 1.01 -5.24 12.69
C ASN A 99 -0.41 -4.72 12.39
N PHE A 100 -0.58 -3.93 11.33
CA PHE A 100 -1.88 -3.39 10.92
C PHE A 100 -2.75 -4.41 10.18
N LEU A 101 -2.19 -5.15 9.23
CA LEU A 101 -2.94 -6.08 8.38
C LEU A 101 -3.17 -7.45 9.03
N ARG A 102 -2.28 -7.89 9.92
CA ARG A 102 -2.42 -9.18 10.63
C ARG A 102 -3.77 -9.33 11.36
N PRO A 103 -4.28 -8.35 12.13
CA PRO A 103 -5.62 -8.46 12.73
C PRO A 103 -6.75 -8.47 11.70
N VAL A 104 -6.59 -7.78 10.55
CA VAL A 104 -7.56 -7.82 9.45
C VAL A 104 -7.62 -9.23 8.85
N VAL A 105 -6.47 -9.82 8.55
CA VAL A 105 -6.35 -11.19 8.02
C VAL A 105 -6.94 -12.18 9.01
N ALA A 106 -6.63 -12.07 10.30
CA ALA A 106 -7.19 -12.93 11.34
C ALA A 106 -8.72 -12.77 11.49
N SER A 107 -9.24 -11.55 11.35
CA SER A 107 -10.67 -11.28 11.33
C SER A 107 -11.36 -11.97 10.14
N ARG A 108 -10.80 -11.83 8.94
CA ARG A 108 -11.32 -12.46 7.71
C ARG A 108 -11.28 -13.99 7.77
N LYS A 109 -10.20 -14.57 8.31
CA LYS A 109 -10.10 -16.02 8.54
C LYS A 109 -11.21 -16.52 9.49
N ARG A 110 -11.53 -15.77 10.55
CA ARG A 110 -12.62 -16.12 11.47
C ARG A 110 -14.00 -15.95 10.83
N ALA A 111 -14.21 -14.88 10.08
CA ALA A 111 -15.48 -14.62 9.40
C ALA A 111 -15.78 -15.70 8.34
N ALA A 112 -14.77 -16.21 7.65
CA ALA A 112 -14.90 -17.31 6.69
C ALA A 112 -15.41 -18.63 7.31
N LEU A 113 -15.35 -18.80 8.64
CA LEU A 113 -15.91 -19.96 9.34
C LEU A 113 -17.39 -19.80 9.68
N MET A 114 -17.95 -18.60 9.54
CA MET A 114 -19.35 -18.32 9.89
C MET A 114 -20.28 -18.72 8.73
N PRO A 115 -21.40 -19.42 9.01
CA PRO A 115 -22.39 -19.74 7.99
C PRO A 115 -22.95 -18.48 7.32
N GLY A 116 -22.98 -18.46 5.99
CA GLY A 116 -23.52 -17.34 5.21
C GLY A 116 -22.60 -16.12 5.10
N HIS A 117 -21.34 -16.22 5.50
CA HIS A 117 -20.37 -15.14 5.27
C HIS A 117 -20.03 -15.02 3.78
N GLU A 118 -20.31 -13.86 3.19
CA GLU A 118 -19.84 -13.52 1.86
C GLU A 118 -18.39 -13.03 1.93
N ALA A 119 -17.53 -13.72 1.20
CA ALA A 119 -16.12 -13.37 1.09
C ALA A 119 -15.92 -11.99 0.43
N PRO A 120 -15.04 -11.13 0.95
CA PRO A 120 -14.67 -9.89 0.29
C PRO A 120 -14.08 -10.16 -1.10
N ASN A 121 -14.55 -9.42 -2.11
CA ASN A 121 -13.98 -9.47 -3.45
C ASN A 121 -12.86 -8.43 -3.60
N ASP A 122 -11.71 -8.71 -2.97
CA ASP A 122 -10.52 -7.85 -3.01
C ASP A 122 -9.21 -8.66 -3.11
N MET A 123 -8.12 -7.95 -3.42
CA MET A 123 -6.79 -8.56 -3.59
C MET A 123 -6.30 -9.28 -2.33
N LEU A 124 -6.54 -8.70 -1.15
CA LEU A 124 -6.11 -9.28 0.12
C LEU A 124 -6.78 -10.65 0.34
N HIS A 125 -8.07 -10.76 0.08
CA HIS A 125 -8.78 -12.04 0.15
C HIS A 125 -8.29 -13.04 -0.90
N TRP A 126 -8.02 -12.57 -2.13
CA TRP A 126 -7.43 -13.42 -3.17
C TRP A 126 -6.07 -13.98 -2.75
N LEU A 127 -5.19 -13.16 -2.17
CA LEU A 127 -3.88 -13.61 -1.67
C LEU A 127 -4.02 -14.63 -0.54
N MET A 128 -5.03 -14.48 0.33
CA MET A 128 -5.30 -15.43 1.41
C MET A 128 -5.68 -16.81 0.88
N ASN A 129 -6.42 -16.88 -0.23
CA ASN A 129 -6.92 -18.15 -0.78
C ASN A 129 -5.94 -18.81 -1.76
N GLU A 130 -5.37 -18.00 -2.66
CA GLU A 130 -4.58 -18.50 -3.81
C GLU A 130 -3.07 -18.30 -3.63
N GLY A 131 -2.64 -17.48 -2.65
CA GLY A 131 -1.25 -17.07 -2.49
C GLY A 131 -0.26 -18.22 -2.31
N SER A 132 -0.68 -19.32 -1.69
CA SER A 132 0.15 -20.52 -1.49
C SER A 132 0.65 -21.11 -2.82
N ARG A 133 -0.14 -21.00 -3.89
CA ARG A 133 0.25 -21.43 -5.25
C ARG A 133 1.39 -20.61 -5.83
N PHE A 134 1.64 -19.43 -5.28
CA PHE A 134 2.68 -18.49 -5.68
C PHE A 134 3.80 -18.38 -4.61
N GLY A 135 3.84 -19.31 -3.66
CA GLY A 135 4.88 -19.35 -2.63
C GLY A 135 4.63 -18.43 -1.44
N ILE A 136 3.42 -17.91 -1.27
CA ILE A 136 2.99 -17.13 -0.10
C ILE A 136 2.49 -18.10 0.96
N ASN A 137 3.37 -18.46 1.90
CA ASN A 137 3.13 -19.55 2.85
C ASN A 137 2.84 -19.09 4.28
N ASP A 138 3.03 -17.80 4.57
CA ASP A 138 2.79 -17.23 5.89
C ASP A 138 2.18 -15.81 5.80
N ASP A 139 1.66 -15.33 6.93
CA ASP A 139 0.99 -14.04 7.00
C ASP A 139 1.94 -12.86 6.76
N GLU A 140 3.24 -12.99 7.07
CA GLU A 140 4.23 -11.93 6.84
C GLU A 140 4.49 -11.76 5.33
N GLN A 141 4.64 -12.87 4.60
CA GLN A 141 4.75 -12.89 3.15
C GLN A 141 3.48 -12.31 2.50
N LEU A 142 2.31 -12.70 3.00
CA LEU A 142 1.03 -12.19 2.50
C LEU A 142 0.94 -10.66 2.64
N VAL A 143 1.30 -10.11 3.79
CA VAL A 143 1.34 -8.67 4.02
C VAL A 143 2.37 -7.99 3.10
N LYS A 144 3.56 -8.57 2.96
CA LYS A 144 4.58 -8.02 2.07
C LYS A 144 4.11 -7.97 0.62
N HIS A 145 3.49 -9.04 0.11
CA HIS A 145 2.95 -9.05 -1.26
C HIS A 145 1.79 -8.07 -1.43
N GLN A 146 0.92 -7.93 -0.44
CA GLN A 146 -0.12 -6.90 -0.43
C GLN A 146 0.46 -5.47 -0.52
N LEU A 147 1.55 -5.20 0.20
CA LEU A 147 2.27 -3.94 0.13
C LEU A 147 2.92 -3.72 -1.23
N ASP A 148 3.52 -4.76 -1.83
CA ASP A 148 4.17 -4.67 -3.14
C ASP A 148 3.16 -4.33 -4.25
N VAL A 149 1.97 -4.92 -4.23
CA VAL A 149 0.88 -4.59 -5.16
C VAL A 149 0.40 -3.15 -4.95
N SER A 150 0.25 -2.72 -3.70
CA SER A 150 -0.11 -1.33 -3.35
C SER A 150 0.94 -0.34 -3.85
N PHE A 151 2.23 -0.65 -3.63
CA PHE A 151 3.35 0.13 -4.14
C PHE A 151 3.30 0.28 -5.66
N ALA A 152 3.16 -0.83 -6.39
CA ALA A 152 3.18 -0.82 -7.84
C ALA A 152 2.11 0.11 -8.41
N ALA A 153 0.89 0.05 -7.87
CA ALA A 153 -0.23 0.90 -8.29
C ALA A 153 -0.02 2.37 -7.93
N ILE A 154 0.41 2.66 -6.70
CA ILE A 154 0.60 4.03 -6.22
C ILE A 154 1.74 4.71 -6.97
N HIS A 155 2.89 4.04 -7.07
CA HIS A 155 4.07 4.63 -7.67
C HIS A 155 3.84 5.00 -9.14
N THR A 156 3.36 4.05 -9.94
CA THR A 156 3.17 4.25 -11.38
C THR A 156 2.08 5.28 -11.67
N SER A 157 0.90 5.15 -11.04
CA SER A 157 -0.23 6.03 -11.31
C SER A 157 0.07 7.46 -10.88
N THR A 158 0.62 7.66 -9.67
CA THR A 158 0.97 9.01 -9.22
C THR A 158 2.07 9.63 -10.09
N ALA A 159 3.08 8.86 -10.49
CA ALA A 159 4.13 9.37 -11.37
C ALA A 159 3.61 9.81 -12.74
N ILE A 160 2.65 9.07 -13.31
CA ILE A 160 2.02 9.44 -14.59
C ILE A 160 1.15 10.69 -14.40
N THR A 161 0.26 10.71 -13.40
CA THR A 161 -0.69 11.83 -13.21
C THR A 161 -0.01 13.15 -12.84
N VAL A 162 1.11 13.11 -12.11
CA VAL A 162 1.84 14.34 -11.72
C VAL A 162 2.65 14.91 -12.90
N ASN A 163 3.03 14.09 -13.88
CA ASN A 163 3.91 14.49 -14.99
C ASN A 163 3.20 14.57 -16.36
N ALA A 164 1.89 14.34 -16.40
CA ALA A 164 1.05 14.46 -17.61
C ALA A 164 0.64 15.91 -17.85
#